data_AF-A0A2V6BEA0-F1
#
_entry.id   AF-A0A2V6BEA0-F1
#
_cell.length_a   1.000
_cell.length_b   1.000
_cell.length_c   1.000
_cell.angle_alpha   90.00
_cell.angle_beta   90.00
_cell.angle_gamma   90.00
#
_symmetry.space_group_name_H-M   'P 1'
#
loop_
_entity.id
_entity.type
_entity.pdbx_description
1 polymer ?
#
loop_
_entity_poly.entity_id
_entity_poly.type
_entity_poly.pdbx_seq_one_letter_code
_entity_poly.pdbx_strand_id
1 'polypeptide(L)' 'MKVIVAEHFGICFGVRDAIAQAQALAREAPLTILGELVHNPIVRE' A
#
# COMPACT_ATOMS: atom_id res chain seq x y z
N MET A 1 -3.86 24.71 -19.20
CA MET A 1 -3.71 24.56 -17.73
C MET A 1 -2.53 23.64 -17.47
N LYS A 2 -1.59 24.01 -16.59
CA LYS A 2 -0.40 23.21 -16.26
C LYS A 2 -0.57 22.60 -14.86
N VAL A 3 -0.58 21.28 -14.75
CA VAL A 3 -0.60 20.56 -13.46
C VAL A 3 0.84 20.34 -13.03
N ILE A 4 1.16 20.65 -11.78
CA ILE A 4 2.48 20.43 -11.17
C ILE A 4 2.29 19.47 -10.00
N VAL A 5 3.06 18.39 -9.97
CA VAL A 5 3.03 17.37 -8.93
C VAL A 5 4.22 17.59 -8.00
N ALA A 6 4.00 17.44 -6.70
CA ALA A 6 5.08 17.56 -5.72
C ALA A 6 6.06 16.39 -5.85
N GLU A 7 7.34 16.65 -5.58
CA GLU A 7 8.43 15.67 -5.71
C GLU A 7 8.21 14.41 -4.86
N HIS A 8 7.52 14.55 -3.72
CA HIS A 8 7.27 13.46 -2.78
C HIS A 8 5.77 13.15 -2.66
N PHE A 9 5.01 13.41 -3.72
CA PHE A 9 3.60 13.07 -3.78
C PHE A 9 3.40 11.55 -3.93
N GLY A 10 2.60 10.95 -3.05
CA GLY A 10 2.17 9.56 -3.14
C GLY A 10 2.60 8.71 -1.96
N ILE A 11 3.03 7.48 -2.26
CA ILE A 11 3.25 6.41 -1.27
C ILE A 11 4.66 6.54 -0.66
N CYS A 12 4.71 6.74 0.65
CA CYS A 12 5.96 6.69 1.41
C CYS A 12 6.56 5.28 1.41
N PHE A 13 7.85 5.15 1.75
CA PHE A 13 8.54 3.86 1.75
C PHE A 13 7.83 2.81 2.63
N GLY A 14 7.37 3.18 3.82
CA GLY A 14 6.73 2.23 4.74
C GLY A 14 5.42 1.66 4.20
N VAL A 15 4.59 2.50 3.57
CA VAL A 15 3.34 2.08 2.92
C VAL A 15 3.63 1.19 1.71
N ARG A 16 4.70 1.48 0.96
CA ARG A 16 5.14 0.65 -0.18
C ARG A 16 5.56 -0.74 0.25
N ASP A 17 6.38 -0.81 1.29
CA ASP A 17 6.94 -2.05 1.80
C ASP A 17 5.84 -2.92 2.44
N ALA A 18 4.93 -2.31 3.20
CA ALA A 18 3.79 -3.01 3.80
C ALA A 18 2.90 -3.67 2.72
N ILE A 19 2.58 -2.95 1.65
CA ILE A 19 1.79 -3.50 0.53
C ILE A 19 2.54 -4.62 -0.17
N ALA A 20 3.82 -4.43 -0.48
CA ALA A 20 4.64 -5.44 -1.15
C ALA A 20 4.76 -6.73 -0.32
N GLN A 21 4.93 -6.59 1.00
CA GLN A 21 5.01 -7.71 1.92
C GLN A 21 3.68 -8.47 2.01
N ALA A 22 2.56 -7.75 2.15
CA ALA A 22 1.24 -8.37 2.17
C ALA A 22 0.97 -9.18 0.89
N GLN A 23 1.29 -8.62 -0.28
CA GLN A 23 1.16 -9.31 -1.57
C GLN A 23 2.07 -10.54 -1.70
N ALA A 24 3.29 -10.48 -1.14
CA ALA A 24 4.20 -11.62 -1.15
C ALA A 24 3.65 -12.77 -0.28
N LEU A 25 3.29 -12.49 0.96
CA LEU A 25 2.79 -13.49 1.90
C LEU A 25 1.45 -14.09 1.46
N ALA A 26 0.55 -13.29 0.90
CA ALA A 26 -0.73 -13.77 0.39
C ALA A 26 -0.60 -14.75 -0.79
N ARG A 27 0.54 -14.77 -1.50
CA ARG A 27 0.83 -15.76 -2.53
C ARG A 27 1.31 -17.10 -1.96
N GLU A 28 1.82 -17.11 -0.74
CA GLU A 28 2.37 -18.30 -0.09
C GLU A 28 1.31 -19.06 0.70
N ALA A 29 0.44 -18.34 1.40
CA ALA A 29 -0.63 -18.91 2.23
C ALA A 29 -1.75 -17.89 2.49
N PRO A 30 -2.93 -18.31 2.99
CA PRO A 30 -3.94 -17.38 3.49
C PRO A 30 -3.33 -16.41 4.51
N LEU A 31 -3.48 -15.12 4.23
CA LEU A 31 -2.93 -14.03 5.03
C LEU A 31 -4.04 -13.36 5.84
N THR A 32 -3.74 -12.99 7.08
CA THR A 32 -4.62 -12.15 7.91
C THR A 32 -3.89 -10.85 8.23
N ILE A 33 -4.54 -9.72 7.98
CA ILE A 33 -4.07 -8.39 8.37
C ILE A 33 -4.72 -7.98 9.69
N LEU A 34 -3.93 -7.46 10.63
CA LEU A 34 -4.44 -6.93 11.89
C LEU A 34 -4.93 -5.48 11.68
N GLY A 35 -6.22 -5.33 11.35
CA GLY A 35 -6.82 -4.03 11.04
C GLY A 35 -6.73 -3.70 9.55
N GLU A 36 -6.70 -2.40 9.21
CA GLU A 36 -6.56 -1.96 7.82
C GLU A 36 -5.08 -2.01 7.39
N LEU A 37 -4.80 -2.52 6.18
CA LEU A 37 -3.43 -2.54 5.63
C LEU A 37 -2.86 -1.12 5.50
N VAL A 38 -3.69 -0.20 5.00
CA VAL A 38 -3.44 1.25 4.91
C VAL A 38 -4.78 1.98 4.97
N HIS A 39 -4.80 3.23 5.41
CA HIS A 39 -6.01 4.07 5.41
C HIS A 39 -6.35 4.60 4.01
N ASN A 40 -6.63 3.69 3.08
CA ASN A 40 -7.10 3.99 1.74
C ASN A 40 -8.12 2.93 1.32
N PRO A 41 -9.41 3.29 1.15
CA PRO A 41 -10.47 2.32 0.86
C PRO A 41 -10.34 1.64 -0.52
N ILE A 42 -9.48 2.16 -1.40
CA ILE A 42 -9.17 1.53 -2.69
C ILE A 42 -8.17 0.39 -2.52
N VAL A 43 -7.30 0.46 -1.51
CA VAL A 43 -6.34 -0.62 -1.20
C VAL A 43 -7.09 -1.69 -0.44
N ARG A 44 -7.14 -2.90 -1.02
CA ARG A 44 -7.83 -4.06 -0.45
C ARG A 44 -6.84 -5.17 -0.14
N GLU A 45 -7.20 -5.96 0.86
CA GLU A 45 -6.54 -7.18 1.32
C GLU A 45 -6.55 -8.32 0.29
#